data_AF-A0A3A8P909-F1
#
_entry.id   AF-A0A3A8P909-F1
#
_cell.length_a   1.000
_cell.length_b   1.000
_cell.length_c   1.000
_cell.angle_alpha   90.00
_cell.angle_beta   90.00
_cell.angle_gamma   90.00
#
_symmetry.space_group_name_H-M   'P 1'
#
loop_
_entity.id
_entity.type
_entity.pdbx_description
1 polymer ?
#
loop_
_entity_poly.entity_id
_entity_poly.type
_entity_poly.pdbx_seq_one_letter_code
_entity_poly.pdbx_strand_id
1 'polypeptide(L)'
;MPSDKAELAARIAILQPGDSVRGLIFKSVFGLVQQHAGANGMEKIRVGELDHDYAELRSYPAKELLLLMFAVADLLEGTLGSVEAVFQACGEVSITRYSTGPGMLIFGIISRGDPQKLFAGAQMAYSAAVSYGNREYLTTGTKSGTLRMRRDMMPPAYHVGILTGSLKVLGLTGKATARPQGIDRVEYDIQWA
;
A
#
# COMPACT_ATOMS: atom_id res chain seq x y z
N MET A 1 -17.88 -4.54 9.41
CA MET A 1 -18.42 -3.18 9.49
C MET A 1 -17.90 -2.40 8.30
N PRO A 2 -18.76 -1.73 7.53
CA PRO A 2 -18.32 -0.97 6.38
C PRO A 2 -17.20 0.01 6.74
N SER A 3 -16.32 0.27 5.78
CA SER A 3 -15.22 1.22 5.91
C SER A 3 -15.72 2.61 6.31
N ASP A 4 -14.93 3.29 7.14
CA ASP A 4 -15.27 4.61 7.67
C ASP A 4 -15.25 5.67 6.56
N LYS A 5 -16.43 6.16 6.17
CA LYS A 5 -16.57 7.17 5.11
C LYS A 5 -16.10 8.56 5.55
N ALA A 6 -16.12 8.86 6.86
CA ALA A 6 -15.55 10.09 7.38
C ALA A 6 -14.02 10.05 7.28
N GLU A 7 -13.41 8.88 7.56
CA GLU A 7 -11.97 8.69 7.35
C GLU A 7 -11.58 8.88 5.87
N LEU A 8 -12.32 8.27 4.94
CA LEU A 8 -12.08 8.46 3.50
C LEU A 8 -12.14 9.95 3.11
N ALA A 9 -13.19 10.66 3.54
CA ALA A 9 -13.33 12.08 3.24
C ALA A 9 -12.16 12.91 3.79
N ALA A 10 -11.73 12.63 5.02
CA ALA A 10 -10.61 13.32 5.63
C ALA A 10 -9.28 13.02 4.91
N ARG A 11 -9.07 11.78 4.45
CA ARG A 11 -7.88 11.38 3.67
C ARG A 11 -7.85 12.02 2.28
N ILE A 12 -9.02 12.18 1.64
CA ILE A 12 -9.14 12.92 0.38
C ILE A 12 -8.87 14.41 0.59
N ALA A 13 -9.33 14.99 1.71
CA ALA A 13 -9.20 16.42 1.99
C ALA A 13 -7.74 16.90 2.15
N ILE A 14 -6.81 16.01 2.49
CA ILE A 14 -5.38 16.33 2.64
C ILE A 14 -4.57 16.14 1.34
N LEU A 15 -5.19 15.62 0.27
CA LEU A 15 -4.52 15.47 -1.02
C LEU A 15 -4.17 16.83 -1.62
N GLN A 16 -3.03 16.89 -2.30
CA GLN A 16 -2.66 18.05 -3.10
C GLN A 16 -2.97 17.82 -4.59
N PRO A 17 -3.25 18.90 -5.35
CA PRO A 17 -3.31 18.81 -6.80
C PRO A 17 -2.04 18.19 -7.38
N GLY A 18 -2.20 17.15 -8.21
CA GLY A 18 -1.07 16.43 -8.82
C GLY A 18 -0.55 15.23 -8.03
N ASP A 19 -1.06 14.97 -6.82
CA ASP A 19 -0.77 13.71 -6.12
C ASP A 19 -1.26 12.52 -6.95
N SER A 20 -0.35 11.58 -7.24
CA SER A 20 -0.58 10.51 -8.19
C SER A 20 0.08 9.21 -7.78
N VAL A 21 -0.45 8.10 -8.32
CA VAL A 21 0.01 6.73 -8.08
C VAL A 21 0.09 5.98 -9.41
N ARG A 22 1.09 5.09 -9.55
CA ARG A 22 1.23 4.22 -10.72
C ARG A 22 0.06 3.24 -10.83
N GLY A 23 -0.43 3.04 -12.05
CA GLY A 23 -1.52 2.12 -12.38
C GLY A 23 -1.23 0.66 -11.96
N LEU A 24 0.03 0.29 -11.78
CA LEU A 24 0.44 -0.99 -11.20
C LEU A 24 -0.28 -1.31 -9.88
N ILE A 25 -0.40 -0.30 -9.00
CA ILE A 25 -1.01 -0.48 -7.68
C ILE A 25 -2.51 -0.75 -7.82
N PHE A 26 -3.19 0.01 -8.68
CA PHE A 26 -4.60 -0.21 -9.02
C PHE A 26 -4.82 -1.63 -9.54
N LYS A 27 -4.05 -2.07 -10.54
CA LYS A 27 -4.18 -3.43 -11.09
C LYS A 27 -3.95 -4.52 -10.06
N SER A 28 -3.03 -4.31 -9.12
CA SER A 28 -2.75 -5.26 -8.04
C SER A 28 -3.97 -5.42 -7.13
N VAL A 29 -4.60 -4.30 -6.76
CA VAL A 29 -5.83 -4.30 -5.94
C VAL A 29 -7.03 -4.86 -6.70
N PHE A 30 -7.21 -4.55 -7.99
CA PHE A 30 -8.21 -5.20 -8.83
C PHE A 30 -8.00 -6.71 -8.95
N GLY A 31 -6.74 -7.17 -9.00
CA GLY A 31 -6.40 -8.59 -8.96
C GLY A 31 -6.91 -9.28 -7.69
N LEU A 32 -6.80 -8.62 -6.54
CA LEU A 32 -7.35 -9.11 -5.27
C LEU A 32 -8.88 -9.22 -5.32
N VAL A 33 -9.56 -8.22 -5.87
CA VAL A 33 -11.03 -8.26 -6.07
C VAL A 33 -11.41 -9.43 -6.97
N GLN A 34 -10.74 -9.57 -8.11
CA GLN A 34 -10.99 -10.68 -9.04
C GLN A 34 -10.80 -12.04 -8.38
N GLN A 35 -9.78 -12.18 -7.52
CA GLN A 35 -9.49 -13.42 -6.80
C GLN A 35 -10.58 -13.79 -5.79
N HIS A 36 -11.11 -12.81 -5.05
CA HIS A 36 -12.04 -13.08 -3.93
C HIS A 36 -13.52 -12.92 -4.26
N ALA A 37 -13.86 -12.06 -5.23
CA ALA A 37 -15.24 -11.70 -5.55
C ALA A 37 -15.60 -11.88 -7.04
N GLY A 38 -14.64 -12.28 -7.88
CA GLY A 38 -14.87 -12.59 -9.29
C GLY A 38 -15.38 -11.41 -10.12
N ALA A 39 -16.02 -11.71 -11.26
CA ALA A 39 -16.54 -10.71 -12.19
C ALA A 39 -17.60 -9.79 -11.54
N ASN A 40 -18.51 -10.35 -10.74
CA ASN A 40 -19.55 -9.58 -10.06
C ASN A 40 -18.95 -8.58 -9.06
N GLY A 41 -17.86 -8.95 -8.37
CA GLY A 41 -17.10 -8.03 -7.52
C GLY A 41 -16.46 -6.91 -8.33
N MET A 42 -15.85 -7.26 -9.47
CA MET A 42 -15.25 -6.28 -10.38
C MET A 42 -16.27 -5.27 -10.90
N GLU A 43 -17.46 -5.69 -11.32
CA GLU A 43 -18.54 -4.79 -11.76
C GLU A 43 -18.95 -3.80 -10.66
N LYS A 44 -18.99 -4.23 -9.40
CA LYS A 44 -19.32 -3.34 -8.26
C LYS A 44 -18.25 -2.29 -7.98
N ILE A 45 -16.98 -2.60 -8.25
CA ILE A 45 -15.85 -1.70 -7.99
C ILE A 45 -15.59 -0.78 -9.19
N ARG A 46 -15.78 -1.26 -10.41
CA ARG A 46 -15.55 -0.54 -11.67
C ARG A 46 -16.70 0.43 -11.99
N VAL A 47 -16.86 1.44 -11.15
CA VAL A 47 -17.91 2.45 -11.27
C VAL A 47 -17.35 3.86 -11.12
N GLY A 48 -17.99 4.85 -11.75
CA GLY A 48 -17.63 6.27 -11.60
C GLY A 48 -16.19 6.55 -12.02
N GLU A 49 -15.38 7.13 -11.12
CA GLU A 49 -13.97 7.45 -11.38
C GLU A 49 -13.09 6.21 -11.62
N LEU A 50 -13.56 5.00 -11.30
CA LEU A 50 -12.82 3.75 -11.46
C LEU A 50 -13.20 2.96 -12.72
N ASP A 51 -14.16 3.47 -13.50
CA ASP A 51 -14.70 2.86 -14.72
C ASP A 51 -13.83 3.19 -15.95
N HIS A 52 -12.55 2.82 -15.87
CA HIS A 52 -11.63 2.88 -17.00
C HIS A 52 -10.41 1.97 -16.77
N ASP A 53 -9.66 1.68 -17.83
CA ASP A 53 -8.47 0.85 -17.70
C ASP A 53 -7.27 1.56 -17.08
N TYR A 54 -6.47 0.78 -16.35
CA TYR A 54 -5.22 1.21 -15.71
C TYR A 54 -4.02 0.56 -16.39
N ALA A 55 -3.17 1.36 -17.02
CA ALA A 55 -1.88 0.93 -17.54
C ALA A 55 -0.82 0.99 -16.44
N GLU A 56 0.00 -0.05 -16.32
CA GLU A 56 0.88 -0.25 -15.15
C GLU A 56 1.87 0.89 -14.89
N LEU A 57 2.42 1.47 -15.97
CA LEU A 57 3.42 2.52 -15.90
C LEU A 57 2.83 3.94 -15.92
N ARG A 58 1.54 4.10 -16.21
CA ARG A 58 0.87 5.40 -16.22
C ARG A 58 0.55 5.83 -14.78
N SER A 59 0.57 7.14 -14.52
CA SER A 59 0.15 7.71 -13.25
C SER A 59 -1.31 8.13 -13.29
N TYR A 60 -2.01 7.91 -12.18
CA TYR A 60 -3.43 8.21 -11.97
C TYR A 60 -3.62 9.01 -10.68
N PRO A 61 -4.69 9.80 -10.54
CA PRO A 61 -4.98 10.55 -9.33
C PRO A 61 -4.95 9.69 -8.05
N ALA A 62 -4.26 10.17 -7.02
CA ALA A 62 -4.21 9.50 -5.72
C ALA A 62 -5.60 9.33 -5.07
N LYS A 63 -6.53 10.24 -5.39
CA LYS A 63 -7.93 10.17 -4.97
C LYS A 63 -8.61 8.87 -5.43
N GLU A 64 -8.39 8.46 -6.68
CA GLU A 64 -8.98 7.23 -7.22
C GLU A 64 -8.49 6.01 -6.44
N LEU A 65 -7.21 5.98 -6.04
CA LEU A 65 -6.71 4.88 -5.24
C LEU A 65 -7.40 4.83 -3.87
N LEU A 66 -7.62 5.97 -3.22
CA LEU A 66 -8.37 6.01 -1.95
C LEU A 66 -9.81 5.51 -2.12
N LEU A 67 -10.50 5.92 -3.19
CA LEU A 67 -11.84 5.43 -3.50
C LEU A 67 -11.83 3.91 -3.70
N LEU A 68 -10.87 3.40 -4.48
CA LEU A 68 -10.69 1.98 -4.73
C LEU A 68 -10.45 1.21 -3.42
N MET A 69 -9.54 1.68 -2.58
CA MET A 69 -9.20 1.01 -1.32
C MET A 69 -10.42 0.84 -0.41
N PHE A 70 -11.21 1.91 -0.22
CA PHE A 70 -12.38 1.86 0.66
C PHE A 70 -13.53 1.05 0.04
N ALA A 71 -13.73 1.10 -1.28
CA ALA A 71 -14.71 0.26 -1.95
C ALA A 71 -14.36 -1.23 -1.84
N VAL A 72 -13.08 -1.57 -1.98
CA VAL A 72 -12.59 -2.95 -1.83
C VAL A 72 -12.69 -3.43 -0.39
N ALA A 73 -12.42 -2.55 0.59
CA ALA A 73 -12.65 -2.84 2.01
C ALA A 73 -14.10 -3.22 2.28
N ASP A 74 -15.07 -2.44 1.81
CA ASP A 74 -16.50 -2.75 1.98
C ASP A 74 -16.87 -4.08 1.33
N LEU A 75 -16.33 -4.35 0.14
CA LEU A 75 -16.66 -5.54 -0.62
C LEU A 75 -16.10 -6.82 0.03
N LEU A 76 -14.85 -6.77 0.54
CA LEU A 76 -14.09 -7.95 0.93
C LEU A 76 -13.98 -8.16 2.44
N GLU A 77 -14.42 -7.22 3.29
CA GLU A 77 -14.25 -7.37 4.74
C GLU A 77 -14.91 -8.61 5.31
N GLY A 78 -16.09 -9.01 4.80
CA GLY A 78 -16.76 -10.24 5.22
C GLY A 78 -16.00 -11.51 4.84
N THR A 79 -15.15 -11.44 3.82
CA THR A 79 -14.33 -12.57 3.33
C THR A 79 -12.96 -12.61 4.02
N LEU A 80 -12.34 -11.45 4.23
CA LEU A 80 -10.99 -11.33 4.81
C LEU A 80 -11.00 -11.07 6.32
N GLY A 81 -12.17 -10.92 6.93
CA GLY A 81 -12.39 -10.85 8.38
C GLY A 81 -12.54 -9.44 8.94
N SER A 82 -11.86 -8.44 8.37
CA SER A 82 -12.01 -7.03 8.76
C SER A 82 -11.55 -6.08 7.67
N VAL A 83 -11.96 -4.81 7.75
CA VAL A 83 -11.45 -3.72 6.90
C VAL A 83 -9.93 -3.61 6.96
N GLU A 84 -9.34 -3.72 8.15
CA GLU A 84 -7.88 -3.67 8.34
C GLU A 84 -7.19 -4.83 7.64
N ALA A 85 -7.75 -6.04 7.70
CA ALA A 85 -7.23 -7.21 7.01
C ALA A 85 -7.28 -7.03 5.48
N VAL A 86 -8.36 -6.42 4.95
CA VAL A 86 -8.44 -6.08 3.52
C VAL A 86 -7.35 -5.08 3.14
N PHE A 87 -7.15 -4.02 3.91
CA PHE A 87 -6.10 -3.04 3.64
C PHE A 87 -4.70 -3.67 3.68
N GLN A 88 -4.43 -4.56 4.65
CA GLN A 88 -3.18 -5.31 4.70
C GLN A 88 -3.00 -6.19 3.45
N ALA A 89 -4.05 -6.91 3.03
CA ALA A 89 -4.02 -7.74 1.82
C ALA A 89 -3.74 -6.89 0.57
N CYS A 90 -4.37 -5.72 0.43
CA CYS A 90 -4.10 -4.76 -0.65
C CYS A 90 -2.62 -4.31 -0.65
N GLY A 91 -2.04 -4.05 0.51
CA GLY A 91 -0.62 -3.71 0.65
C GLY A 91 0.31 -4.85 0.23
N GLU A 92 -0.01 -6.07 0.67
CA GLU A 92 0.77 -7.28 0.36
C GLU A 92 0.76 -7.62 -1.14
N VAL A 93 -0.41 -7.57 -1.81
CA VAL A 93 -0.46 -7.81 -3.26
C VAL A 93 0.25 -6.70 -4.04
N SER A 94 0.21 -5.46 -3.55
CA SER A 94 0.90 -4.32 -4.17
C SER A 94 2.41 -4.51 -4.16
N ILE A 95 2.99 -4.88 -3.01
CA ILE A 95 4.44 -5.09 -2.92
C ILE A 95 4.89 -6.34 -3.66
N THR A 96 4.10 -7.42 -3.63
CA THR A 96 4.39 -8.65 -4.37
C THR A 96 4.43 -8.38 -5.87
N ARG A 97 3.47 -7.60 -6.37
CA ARG A 97 3.44 -7.22 -7.79
C ARG A 97 4.53 -6.20 -8.14
N TYR A 98 4.88 -5.30 -7.23
CA TYR A 98 6.00 -4.38 -7.43
C TYR A 98 7.33 -5.11 -7.56
N SER A 99 7.60 -6.09 -6.69
CA SER A 99 8.87 -6.83 -6.66
C SER A 99 9.04 -7.84 -7.80
N THR A 100 7.95 -8.28 -8.43
CA THR A 100 7.97 -9.21 -9.57
C THR A 100 7.66 -8.55 -10.92
N GLY A 101 7.19 -7.30 -10.90
CA GLY A 101 6.75 -6.56 -12.07
C GLY A 101 7.63 -5.33 -12.36
N PRO A 102 7.04 -4.20 -12.82
CA PRO A 102 7.79 -3.01 -13.22
C PRO A 102 8.70 -2.40 -12.14
N GLY A 103 8.51 -2.71 -10.86
CA GLY A 103 9.35 -2.25 -9.76
C GLY A 103 10.54 -3.15 -9.42
N MET A 104 10.66 -4.32 -10.05
CA MET A 104 11.62 -5.38 -9.69
C MET A 104 13.06 -4.88 -9.64
N LEU A 105 13.49 -4.09 -10.65
CA LEU A 105 14.86 -3.56 -10.71
C LEU A 105 15.16 -2.65 -9.51
N ILE A 106 14.24 -1.74 -9.18
CA ILE A 106 14.41 -0.83 -8.04
C ILE A 106 14.42 -1.62 -6.75
N PHE A 107 13.48 -2.56 -6.58
CA PHE A 107 13.42 -3.44 -5.41
C PHE A 107 14.72 -4.22 -5.20
N GLY A 108 15.29 -4.78 -6.26
CA GLY A 108 16.57 -5.50 -6.21
C GLY A 108 17.76 -4.60 -5.83
N ILE A 109 17.82 -3.40 -6.39
CA ILE A 109 18.89 -2.41 -6.10
C ILE A 109 18.88 -1.99 -4.63
N ILE A 110 17.69 -1.69 -4.08
CA ILE A 110 17.58 -1.19 -2.71
C ILE A 110 17.67 -2.29 -1.66
N SER A 111 17.14 -3.49 -1.95
CA SER A 111 17.19 -4.58 -0.97
C SER A 111 18.57 -5.21 -0.89
N ARG A 112 19.14 -5.62 -2.03
CA ARG A 112 20.31 -6.52 -2.07
C ARG A 112 20.19 -7.72 -1.12
N GLY A 113 18.96 -8.23 -0.94
CA GLY A 113 18.64 -9.31 -0.01
C GLY A 113 18.66 -8.94 1.49
N ASP A 114 18.81 -7.66 1.84
CA ASP A 114 19.00 -7.17 3.20
C ASP A 114 17.82 -6.25 3.61
N PRO A 115 17.08 -6.56 4.70
CA PRO A 115 15.96 -5.74 5.15
C PRO A 115 16.34 -4.32 5.57
N GLN A 116 17.49 -4.12 6.20
CA GLN A 116 17.93 -2.78 6.61
C GLN A 116 18.16 -1.91 5.35
N LYS A 117 18.80 -2.48 4.32
CA LYS A 117 19.00 -1.77 3.05
C LYS A 117 17.69 -1.51 2.33
N LEU A 118 16.80 -2.52 2.29
CA LEU A 118 15.47 -2.39 1.70
C LEU A 118 14.70 -1.21 2.31
N PHE A 119 14.60 -1.16 3.64
CA PHE A 119 13.85 -0.10 4.30
C PHE A 119 14.57 1.24 4.29
N ALA A 120 15.91 1.27 4.34
CA ALA A 120 16.69 2.49 4.09
C ALA A 120 16.44 3.07 2.69
N GLY A 121 16.22 2.21 1.70
CA GLY A 121 15.87 2.59 0.33
C GLY A 121 14.38 2.86 0.10
N ALA A 122 13.53 2.82 1.13
CA ALA A 122 12.08 2.95 0.98
C ALA A 122 11.67 4.22 0.23
N GLN A 123 12.25 5.39 0.55
CA GLN A 123 11.92 6.63 -0.15
C GLN A 123 12.10 6.51 -1.68
N MET A 124 13.16 5.85 -2.13
CA MET A 124 13.43 5.65 -3.55
C MET A 124 12.37 4.74 -4.20
N ALA A 125 12.03 3.61 -3.58
CA ALA A 125 10.99 2.71 -4.10
C ALA A 125 9.62 3.38 -4.16
N TYR A 126 9.22 4.07 -3.08
CA TYR A 126 7.95 4.80 -3.05
C TYR A 126 7.90 5.89 -4.11
N SER A 127 8.98 6.65 -4.32
CA SER A 127 9.02 7.72 -5.35
C SER A 127 8.85 7.19 -6.78
N ALA A 128 9.10 5.91 -7.03
CA ALA A 128 8.82 5.28 -8.32
C ALA A 128 7.33 4.93 -8.49
N ALA A 129 6.61 4.71 -7.39
CA ALA A 129 5.21 4.30 -7.35
C ALA A 129 4.23 5.47 -7.11
N VAL A 130 4.63 6.49 -6.36
CA VAL A 130 3.77 7.61 -5.94
C VAL A 130 4.52 8.94 -6.00
N SER A 131 3.80 10.05 -6.18
CA SER A 131 4.38 11.41 -6.23
C SER A 131 4.37 12.16 -4.89
N TYR A 132 3.77 11.58 -3.85
CA TYR A 132 3.58 12.20 -2.54
C TYR A 132 4.32 11.45 -1.43
N GLY A 133 4.42 12.11 -0.29
CA GLY A 133 4.89 11.53 0.96
C GLY A 133 6.41 11.45 1.09
N ASN A 134 6.87 11.34 2.34
CA ASN A 134 8.27 11.16 2.70
C ASN A 134 8.41 9.97 3.65
N ARG A 135 9.42 9.13 3.42
CA ARG A 135 9.76 7.94 4.18
C ARG A 135 11.19 8.06 4.70
N GLU A 136 11.32 8.07 6.01
CA GLU A 136 12.61 8.06 6.70
C GLU A 136 12.73 6.78 7.51
N TYR A 137 13.80 6.02 7.29
CA TYR A 137 14.06 4.78 8.01
C TYR A 137 15.15 4.97 9.06
N LEU A 138 14.89 4.42 10.25
CA LEU A 138 15.83 4.39 11.36
C LEU A 138 16.08 2.95 11.78
N THR A 139 17.35 2.55 11.77
CA THR A 139 17.76 1.29 12.39
C THR A 139 17.58 1.39 13.90
N THR A 140 16.83 0.45 14.49
CA THR A 140 16.62 0.37 15.95
C THR A 140 17.32 -0.84 16.58
N GLY A 141 17.80 -1.77 15.74
CA GLY A 141 18.53 -2.96 16.13
C GLY A 141 18.95 -3.77 14.91
N THR A 142 19.62 -4.89 15.11
CA THR A 142 20.09 -5.74 14.00
C THR A 142 18.95 -6.34 13.18
N LYS A 143 17.83 -6.66 13.84
CA LYS A 143 16.61 -7.21 13.22
C LYS A 143 15.38 -6.32 13.38
N SER A 144 15.60 -5.02 13.54
CA SER A 144 14.50 -4.07 13.70
C SER A 144 14.83 -2.68 13.17
N GLY A 145 13.78 -1.96 12.78
CA GLY A 145 13.85 -0.53 12.50
C GLY A 145 12.48 0.12 12.50
N THR A 146 12.47 1.44 12.44
CA THR A 146 11.24 2.23 12.39
C THR A 146 11.22 3.02 11.08
N LEU A 147 10.16 2.85 10.31
CA LEU A 147 9.90 3.65 9.11
C LEU A 147 8.90 4.76 9.45
N ARG A 148 9.35 6.01 9.37
CA ARG A 148 8.51 7.19 9.58
C ARG A 148 7.95 7.65 8.25
N MET A 149 6.62 7.66 8.14
CA MET A 149 5.92 8.19 6.99
C MET A 149 5.22 9.50 7.31
N ARG A 150 5.34 10.47 6.42
CA ARG A 150 4.68 11.78 6.49
C ARG A 150 4.05 12.12 5.15
N ARG A 151 2.96 12.89 5.16
CA ARG A 151 2.18 13.23 3.95
C ARG A 151 1.81 11.96 3.17
N ASP A 152 1.38 10.94 3.91
CA ASP A 152 0.87 9.70 3.34
C ASP A 152 -0.61 9.57 3.67
N MET A 153 -1.47 9.53 2.65
CA MET A 153 -2.91 9.50 2.86
C MET A 153 -3.50 8.09 2.97
N MET A 154 -2.70 7.03 2.82
CA MET A 154 -3.21 5.65 2.84
C MET A 154 -3.54 5.21 4.28
N PRO A 155 -4.56 4.36 4.47
CA PRO A 155 -4.82 3.73 5.76
C PRO A 155 -3.56 3.00 6.29
N PRO A 156 -3.19 3.14 7.58
CA PRO A 156 -1.96 2.55 8.11
C PRO A 156 -1.82 1.04 7.87
N ALA A 157 -2.94 0.31 7.92
CA ALA A 157 -2.99 -1.12 7.65
C ALA A 157 -2.48 -1.48 6.24
N TYR A 158 -2.63 -0.60 5.24
CA TYR A 158 -2.07 -0.80 3.90
C TYR A 158 -0.54 -0.91 3.93
N HIS A 159 0.14 0.00 4.63
CA HIS A 159 1.59 -0.05 4.73
C HIS A 159 2.07 -1.17 5.64
N VAL A 160 1.30 -1.57 6.66
CA VAL A 160 1.58 -2.80 7.42
C VAL A 160 1.66 -4.00 6.46
N GLY A 161 0.72 -4.09 5.52
CA GLY A 161 0.73 -5.09 4.44
C GLY A 161 1.97 -5.00 3.54
N ILE A 162 2.35 -3.80 3.10
CA ILE A 162 3.55 -3.60 2.27
C ILE A 162 4.82 -4.03 3.02
N LEU A 163 4.99 -3.58 4.27
CA LEU A 163 6.22 -3.78 5.03
C LEU A 163 6.38 -5.23 5.47
N THR A 164 5.29 -5.86 5.89
CA THR A 164 5.28 -7.29 6.20
C THR A 164 5.46 -8.13 4.94
N GLY A 165 4.78 -7.78 3.84
CA GLY A 165 4.93 -8.42 2.54
C GLY A 165 6.34 -8.28 1.96
N SER A 166 7.01 -7.15 2.19
CA SER A 166 8.41 -6.93 1.80
C SER A 166 9.35 -7.96 2.45
N LEU A 167 9.15 -8.26 3.73
CA LEU A 167 9.92 -9.28 4.43
C LEU A 167 9.65 -10.68 3.86
N LYS A 168 8.38 -11.00 3.56
CA LYS A 168 8.01 -12.27 2.90
C LYS A 168 8.68 -12.42 1.54
N VAL A 169 8.74 -11.35 0.74
CA VAL A 169 9.45 -11.33 -0.56
C VAL A 169 10.95 -11.62 -0.39
N LEU A 170 11.56 -11.19 0.71
CA LEU A 170 12.95 -11.54 1.06
C LEU A 170 13.12 -12.93 1.67
N GLY A 171 12.04 -13.71 1.81
CA GLY A 171 12.07 -15.04 2.43
C GLY A 171 12.20 -15.00 3.96
N LEU A 172 11.84 -13.89 4.60
CA LEU A 172 11.96 -13.69 6.04
C LEU A 172 10.61 -13.76 6.75
N THR A 173 10.64 -14.21 8.00
CA THR A 173 9.49 -14.09 8.91
C THR A 173 9.61 -12.79 9.69
N GLY A 174 8.58 -11.95 9.65
CA GLY A 174 8.55 -10.73 10.44
C GLY A 174 7.22 -10.00 10.33
N LYS A 175 7.14 -8.83 10.98
CA LYS A 175 5.91 -8.02 11.06
C LYS A 175 6.24 -6.54 11.12
N ALA A 176 5.29 -5.73 10.67
CA ALA A 176 5.25 -4.29 10.92
C ALA A 176 4.04 -3.95 11.81
N THR A 177 4.22 -2.99 12.71
CA THR A 177 3.16 -2.44 13.56
C THR A 177 3.05 -0.94 13.33
N ALA A 178 1.86 -0.44 13.05
CA ALA A 178 1.61 0.98 12.85
C ALA A 178 1.39 1.71 14.18
N ARG A 179 1.95 2.92 14.30
CA ARG A 179 1.70 3.90 15.36
C ARG A 179 1.30 5.23 14.72
N PRO A 180 0.00 5.42 14.38
CA PRO A 180 -0.49 6.67 13.81
C PRO A 180 -0.25 7.85 14.75
N GLN A 181 0.18 8.99 14.19
CA GLN A 181 0.41 10.27 14.89
C GLN A 181 -0.50 11.38 14.35
N GLY A 182 -1.46 11.01 13.51
CA GLY A 182 -2.33 11.90 12.76
C GLY A 182 -2.84 11.19 11.51
N ILE A 183 -3.58 11.92 10.67
CA ILE A 183 -4.17 11.36 9.45
C ILE A 183 -3.12 11.02 8.38
N ASP A 184 -2.04 11.80 8.31
CA ASP A 184 -1.00 11.72 7.27
C ASP A 184 0.40 11.35 7.81
N ARG A 185 0.49 10.99 9.10
CA ARG A 185 1.74 10.71 9.81
C ARG A 185 1.62 9.40 10.56
N VAL A 186 2.51 8.46 10.25
CA VAL A 186 2.52 7.15 10.88
C VAL A 186 3.97 6.70 11.05
N GLU A 187 4.30 6.17 12.21
CA GLU A 187 5.53 5.41 12.40
C GLU A 187 5.22 3.91 12.32
N TYR A 188 6.04 3.16 11.58
CA TYR A 188 5.92 1.71 11.47
C TYR A 188 7.12 1.06 12.11
N ASP A 189 6.91 0.33 13.19
CA ASP A 189 7.97 -0.46 13.81
C ASP A 189 8.01 -1.83 13.13
N ILE A 190 9.18 -2.18 12.59
CA ILE A 190 9.39 -3.36 11.76
C ILE A 190 10.37 -4.28 12.48
N GLN A 191 10.04 -5.56 12.55
CA GLN A 191 10.85 -6.58 13.20
C GLN A 191 10.86 -7.87 12.37
N TRP A 192 11.98 -8.57 12.30
CA TRP A 192 12.11 -9.83 11.55
C TRP A 192 13.04 -10.84 12.25
N ALA A 193 13.02 -12.08 11.77
CA ALA A 193 13.85 -13.20 12.22
C ALA A 193 14.65 -13.79 11.07
#